data_AF-A0A357YWL4-F1
#
_entry.id   AF-A0A357YWL4-F1
#
_cell.length_a   1.000
_cell.length_b   1.000
_cell.length_c   1.000
_cell.angle_alpha   90.00
_cell.angle_beta   90.00
_cell.angle_gamma   90.00
#
_symmetry.space_group_name_H-M   'P 1'
#
loop_
_entity.id
_entity.type
_entity.pdbx_description
1 polymer ?
#
loop_
_entity_poly.entity_id
_entity_poly.type
_entity_poly.pdbx_seq_one_letter_code
_entity_poly.pdbx_strand_id
1 'polypeptide(L)'
;MAMTAIEAVKQLAPKARQNYLDAIRNGDALFQQHGITTPLRMAHFLAQALHETGGFRILRENMNYSAERMVEIFGVGQHSAAVTQAEAESLAGKPEQIAERVYGLGNPRKARELGNTRPGDGFRYRGNGVLQTTGRGGHKRIGQAVGVDFENHPELVTDPEHALKPALQEWTEGNLNAEADRNNINQITRRINGGFNGLSDRKLLFNKIFPLLYKGSQAVDPDLAGLEDPEVKRLQEALNDLGADPKLVVDGRMGPKTRMAIRAFQAVAGIEVDGIAGPITEAAIELRLSTLRGTPNLEDDEESRA
;
A
#
# COMPACT_ATOMS: atom_id res chain seq x y z
N MET A 1 -10.96 -15.29 -25.34
CA MET A 1 -9.79 -15.95 -24.71
C MET A 1 -9.42 -15.18 -23.45
N ALA A 2 -8.64 -15.75 -22.52
CA ALA A 2 -8.08 -14.93 -21.45
C ALA A 2 -7.13 -13.91 -22.08
N MET A 3 -7.16 -12.68 -21.57
CA MET A 3 -6.28 -11.62 -22.03
C MET A 3 -4.89 -11.77 -21.42
N THR A 4 -3.89 -11.32 -22.16
CA THR A 4 -2.55 -11.04 -21.65
C THR A 4 -2.58 -9.83 -20.71
N ALA A 5 -1.53 -9.65 -19.90
CA ALA A 5 -1.38 -8.50 -19.03
C ALA A 5 -1.46 -7.16 -19.81
N ILE A 6 -0.80 -7.08 -20.97
CA ILE A 6 -0.79 -5.88 -21.79
C ILE A 6 -2.18 -5.56 -22.39
N GLU A 7 -2.95 -6.57 -22.80
CA GLU A 7 -4.31 -6.39 -23.31
C GLU A 7 -5.24 -5.86 -22.20
N ALA A 8 -5.18 -6.45 -21.01
CA ALA A 8 -5.96 -6.00 -19.86
C ALA A 8 -5.62 -4.54 -19.48
N VAL A 9 -4.33 -4.18 -19.46
CA VAL A 9 -3.90 -2.81 -19.18
C VAL A 9 -4.36 -1.83 -20.26
N LYS A 10 -4.25 -2.17 -21.54
CA LYS A 10 -4.74 -1.31 -22.63
C LYS A 10 -6.25 -1.05 -22.54
N GLN A 11 -7.01 -2.06 -22.12
CA GLN A 11 -8.46 -1.93 -21.94
C GLN A 11 -8.81 -1.04 -20.74
N LEU A 12 -8.14 -1.21 -19.59
CA LEU A 12 -8.48 -0.49 -18.35
C LEU A 12 -7.84 0.89 -18.24
N ALA A 13 -6.67 1.08 -18.86
CA ALA A 13 -5.90 2.30 -18.85
C ALA A 13 -5.57 2.75 -20.29
N PRO A 14 -6.57 3.18 -21.09
CA PRO A 14 -6.36 3.54 -22.50
C PRO A 14 -5.47 4.78 -22.69
N LYS A 15 -5.21 5.54 -21.61
CA LYS A 15 -4.30 6.70 -21.58
C LYS A 15 -2.94 6.36 -20.97
N ALA A 16 -2.64 5.09 -20.73
CA ALA A 16 -1.34 4.65 -20.23
C ALA A 16 -0.23 5.12 -21.16
N ARG A 17 0.89 5.56 -20.57
CA ARG A 17 2.04 6.01 -21.34
C ARG A 17 2.72 4.84 -22.05
N GLN A 18 3.26 5.13 -23.23
CA GLN A 18 3.88 4.13 -24.09
C GLN A 18 5.04 3.40 -23.40
N ASN A 19 5.81 4.09 -22.54
CA ASN A 19 6.92 3.48 -21.83
C ASN A 19 6.49 2.31 -20.91
N TYR A 20 5.41 2.47 -20.16
CA TYR A 20 4.87 1.38 -19.34
C TYR A 20 4.23 0.29 -20.19
N LEU A 21 3.55 0.65 -21.28
CA LEU A 21 2.96 -0.32 -22.20
C LEU A 21 4.04 -1.19 -22.88
N ASP A 22 5.18 -0.60 -23.22
CA ASP A 22 6.30 -1.34 -23.79
C ASP A 22 7.01 -2.19 -22.73
N ALA A 23 7.18 -1.67 -21.51
CA ALA A 23 7.72 -2.43 -20.39
C ALA A 23 6.88 -3.68 -20.08
N ILE A 24 5.54 -3.54 -20.03
CA ILE A 24 4.62 -4.67 -19.78
C ILE A 24 4.62 -5.63 -20.97
N ARG A 25 4.61 -5.13 -22.21
CA ARG A 25 4.64 -5.98 -23.42
C ARG A 25 5.88 -6.86 -23.46
N ASN A 26 7.02 -6.35 -23.03
CA ASN A 26 8.31 -7.04 -23.07
C ASN A 26 8.67 -7.70 -21.72
N GLY A 27 7.76 -7.65 -20.74
CA GLY A 27 8.03 -7.99 -19.35
C GLY A 27 7.87 -9.47 -18.98
N ASP A 28 7.43 -10.33 -19.90
CA ASP A 28 7.08 -11.73 -19.60
C ASP A 28 8.20 -12.50 -18.87
N ALA A 29 9.45 -12.35 -19.33
CA ALA A 29 10.60 -12.98 -18.69
C ALA A 29 10.84 -12.46 -17.26
N LEU A 30 10.63 -11.17 -17.02
CA LEU A 30 10.74 -10.58 -15.68
C LEU A 30 9.60 -11.06 -14.77
N PHE A 31 8.36 -11.10 -15.25
CA PHE A 31 7.24 -11.65 -14.48
C PHE A 31 7.49 -13.11 -14.11
N GLN A 32 8.03 -13.91 -15.04
CA GLN A 32 8.40 -15.29 -14.78
C GLN A 32 9.52 -15.41 -13.74
N GLN A 33 10.58 -14.62 -13.87
CA GLN A 33 11.70 -14.58 -12.92
C GLN A 33 11.23 -14.28 -11.49
N HIS A 34 10.27 -13.36 -11.34
CA HIS A 34 9.69 -12.98 -10.05
C HIS A 34 8.49 -13.85 -9.63
N GLY A 35 8.17 -14.91 -10.39
CA GLY A 35 7.10 -15.86 -10.07
C GLY A 35 5.67 -15.29 -10.17
N ILE A 36 5.46 -14.17 -10.86
CA ILE A 36 4.13 -13.57 -11.10
C ILE A 36 3.51 -14.23 -12.35
N THR A 37 3.26 -15.53 -12.27
CA THR A 37 2.89 -16.38 -13.42
C THR A 37 1.44 -16.82 -13.42
N THR A 38 0.69 -16.59 -12.34
CA THR A 38 -0.73 -16.93 -12.26
C THR A 38 -1.60 -15.70 -12.55
N PRO A 39 -2.82 -15.86 -13.11
CA PRO A 39 -3.75 -14.75 -13.28
C PRO A 39 -4.02 -13.98 -11.98
N LEU A 40 -4.04 -14.68 -10.84
CA LEU A 40 -4.29 -14.09 -9.54
C LEU A 40 -3.14 -13.17 -9.10
N ARG A 41 -1.89 -13.64 -9.19
CA ARG A 41 -0.70 -12.83 -8.88
C ARG A 41 -0.59 -11.64 -9.80
N MET A 42 -0.78 -11.84 -11.10
CA MET A 42 -0.74 -10.77 -12.09
C MET A 42 -1.84 -9.72 -11.82
N ALA A 43 -3.06 -10.14 -11.48
CA ALA A 43 -4.14 -9.22 -11.16
C ALA A 43 -3.84 -8.37 -9.92
N HIS A 44 -3.31 -8.97 -8.85
CA HIS A 44 -2.89 -8.22 -7.65
C HIS A 44 -1.76 -7.24 -7.97
N PHE A 45 -0.72 -7.67 -8.69
CA PHE A 45 0.37 -6.80 -9.09
C PHE A 45 -0.12 -5.61 -9.91
N LEU A 46 -0.90 -5.86 -10.97
CA LEU A 46 -1.43 -4.81 -11.84
C LEU A 46 -2.40 -3.87 -11.11
N ALA A 47 -3.16 -4.35 -10.14
CA ALA A 47 -4.04 -3.50 -9.34
C ALA A 47 -3.25 -2.47 -8.52
N GLN A 48 -2.14 -2.90 -7.91
CA GLN A 48 -1.23 -2.00 -7.20
C GLN A 48 -0.57 -1.02 -8.18
N ALA A 49 0.01 -1.54 -9.26
CA ALA A 49 0.71 -0.75 -10.27
C ALA A 49 -0.18 0.33 -10.92
N LEU A 50 -1.43 -0.03 -11.28
CA LEU A 50 -2.40 0.92 -11.83
C LEU A 50 -2.75 2.01 -10.81
N HIS A 51 -2.92 1.67 -9.53
CA HIS A 51 -3.21 2.65 -8.50
C HIS A 51 -2.04 3.64 -8.33
N GLU A 52 -0.83 3.14 -8.08
CA GLU A 52 0.37 3.95 -7.81
C GLU A 52 0.71 4.90 -8.96
N THR A 53 0.46 4.49 -10.19
CA THR A 53 0.82 5.26 -11.39
C THR A 53 -0.33 6.10 -11.95
N GLY A 54 -1.47 6.14 -11.26
CA GLY A 54 -2.68 6.81 -11.73
C GLY A 54 -3.18 6.26 -13.07
N GLY A 55 -3.11 4.94 -13.26
CA GLY A 55 -3.43 4.25 -14.51
C GLY A 55 -2.30 4.32 -15.53
N PHE A 56 -1.04 4.13 -15.09
CA PHE A 56 0.17 4.22 -15.90
C PHE A 56 0.35 5.56 -16.63
N ARG A 57 -0.15 6.65 -16.04
CA ARG A 57 -0.02 8.02 -16.59
C ARG A 57 1.09 8.82 -15.93
N ILE A 58 1.46 8.46 -14.71
CA ILE A 58 2.41 9.19 -13.88
C ILE A 58 3.74 8.43 -13.89
N LEU A 59 4.79 9.11 -14.32
CA LEU A 59 6.16 8.58 -14.29
C LEU A 59 6.87 8.93 -12.99
N ARG A 60 6.61 10.14 -12.49
CA ARG A 60 7.26 10.74 -11.34
C ARG A 60 6.34 11.77 -10.71
N GLU A 61 6.51 12.00 -9.42
CA GLU A 61 5.88 13.11 -8.71
C GLU A 61 6.19 14.43 -9.43
N ASN A 62 5.19 15.30 -9.56
CA ASN A 62 5.40 16.60 -10.20
C ASN A 62 5.99 17.65 -9.23
N MET A 63 5.78 17.44 -7.93
CA MET A 63 6.14 18.35 -6.82
C MET A 63 5.61 19.77 -6.96
N ASN A 64 4.57 19.99 -7.78
CA ASN A 64 4.02 21.32 -8.03
C ASN A 64 2.71 21.50 -7.25
N TYR A 65 2.74 22.34 -6.22
CA TYR A 65 1.63 22.55 -5.29
C TYR A 65 1.31 24.04 -5.10
N SER A 66 0.03 24.34 -4.82
CA SER A 66 -0.36 25.63 -4.24
C SER A 66 0.03 25.69 -2.77
N ALA A 67 0.12 26.90 -2.20
CA ALA A 67 0.43 27.07 -0.78
C ALA A 67 -0.57 26.33 0.12
N GLU A 68 -1.86 26.47 -0.16
CA GLU A 68 -2.96 25.79 0.55
C GLU A 68 -2.73 24.26 0.56
N ARG A 69 -2.50 23.68 -0.62
CA ARG A 69 -2.31 22.23 -0.74
C ARG A 69 -1.02 21.75 -0.07
N MET A 70 0.03 22.58 -0.05
CA MET A 70 1.26 22.26 0.68
C MET A 70 1.03 22.19 2.19
N VAL A 71 0.24 23.09 2.76
CA VAL A 71 -0.06 23.05 4.20
C VAL A 71 -0.93 21.84 4.54
N GLU A 72 -1.91 21.50 3.69
CA GLU A 72 -2.73 20.31 3.88
C GLU A 72 -1.93 19.00 3.90
N ILE A 73 -0.96 18.85 2.99
CA ILE A 73 -0.19 17.59 2.85
C ILE A 73 1.06 17.61 3.72
N PHE A 74 1.83 18.69 3.68
CA PHE A 74 3.18 18.78 4.26
C PHE A 74 3.25 19.62 5.53
N GLY A 75 2.13 20.13 6.01
CA GLY A 75 2.06 21.09 7.10
C GLY A 75 2.46 20.54 8.47
N VAL A 76 2.58 21.46 9.43
CA VAL A 76 2.85 21.14 10.84
C VAL A 76 1.79 20.16 11.36
N GLY A 77 2.24 19.05 11.95
CA GLY A 77 1.36 17.99 12.45
C GLY A 77 0.86 16.99 11.39
N GLN A 78 1.05 17.28 10.10
CA GLN A 78 0.62 16.40 8.99
C GLN A 78 1.77 15.59 8.40
N HIS A 79 2.96 16.18 8.30
CA HIS A 79 4.13 15.52 7.72
C HIS A 79 5.41 15.93 8.44
N SER A 80 6.45 15.08 8.33
CA SER A 80 7.78 15.35 8.90
C SER A 80 8.43 16.65 8.41
N ALA A 81 8.03 17.15 7.23
CA ALA A 81 8.51 18.41 6.70
C ALA A 81 8.01 19.62 7.51
N ALA A 82 6.84 19.50 8.16
CA ALA A 82 6.23 20.51 9.01
C ALA A 82 6.24 21.91 8.38
N VAL A 83 5.82 22.00 7.11
CA VAL A 83 5.82 23.23 6.33
C VAL A 83 4.84 24.23 6.94
N THR A 84 5.33 25.42 7.27
CA THR A 84 4.49 26.51 7.77
C THR A 84 3.75 27.21 6.63
N GLN A 85 2.67 27.93 6.94
CA GLN A 85 1.93 28.74 5.96
C GLN A 85 2.85 29.72 5.20
N ALA A 86 3.74 30.41 5.92
CA ALA A 86 4.68 31.36 5.32
C ALA A 86 5.70 30.67 4.39
N GLU A 87 6.20 29.48 4.74
CA GLU A 87 7.04 28.69 3.85
C GLU A 87 6.26 28.25 2.60
N ALA A 88 5.02 27.80 2.77
CA ALA A 88 4.17 27.35 1.67
C ALA A 88 3.89 28.46 0.66
N GLU A 89 3.61 29.68 1.12
CA GLU A 89 3.43 30.86 0.26
C GLU A 89 4.68 31.19 -0.55
N SER A 90 5.87 31.06 0.06
CA SER A 90 7.14 31.30 -0.62
C SER A 90 7.49 30.20 -1.63
N LEU A 91 7.10 28.95 -1.35
CA LEU A 91 7.47 27.78 -2.14
C LEU A 91 6.46 27.42 -3.23
N ALA A 92 5.22 27.90 -3.16
CA ALA A 92 4.16 27.57 -4.11
C ALA A 92 4.62 27.74 -5.56
N GLY A 93 4.33 26.74 -6.40
CA GLY A 93 4.74 26.75 -7.80
C GLY A 93 6.23 26.47 -8.08
N LYS A 94 7.05 26.15 -7.07
CA LYS A 94 8.50 25.93 -7.20
C LYS A 94 8.90 24.47 -6.92
N PRO A 95 8.66 23.53 -7.84
CA PRO A 95 8.70 22.10 -7.54
C PRO A 95 10.05 21.56 -7.06
N GLU A 96 11.16 22.07 -7.59
CA GLU A 96 12.50 21.69 -7.13
C GLU A 96 12.74 22.12 -5.68
N GLN A 97 12.32 23.32 -5.31
CA GLN A 97 12.48 23.86 -3.96
C GLN A 97 11.54 23.15 -2.97
N ILE A 98 10.31 22.86 -3.39
CA ILE A 98 9.36 22.07 -2.60
C ILE A 98 9.97 20.68 -2.32
N ALA A 99 10.46 20.00 -3.34
CA ALA A 99 11.04 18.67 -3.18
C ALA A 99 12.31 18.68 -2.31
N GLU A 100 13.16 19.68 -2.46
CA GLU A 100 14.33 19.85 -1.59
C GLU A 100 13.93 20.15 -0.13
N ARG A 101 12.85 20.90 0.08
CA ARG A 101 12.31 21.19 1.42
C ARG A 101 11.67 19.98 2.08
N VAL A 102 11.02 19.11 1.30
CA VAL A 102 10.24 17.96 1.81
C VAL A 102 11.09 16.69 1.92
N TYR A 103 11.88 16.36 0.89
CA TYR A 103 12.66 15.12 0.77
C TYR A 103 14.18 15.34 0.81
N GLY A 104 14.65 16.55 0.51
CA GLY A 104 16.06 16.91 0.50
C GLY A 104 16.57 17.46 1.83
N LEU A 105 17.69 18.17 1.78
CA LEU A 105 18.39 18.67 2.97
C LEU A 105 17.59 19.70 3.78
N GLY A 106 16.52 20.27 3.20
CA GLY A 106 15.56 21.11 3.92
C GLY A 106 14.69 20.35 4.92
N ASN A 107 14.71 19.01 4.90
CA ASN A 107 14.15 18.14 5.94
C ASN A 107 15.19 17.09 6.35
N PRO A 108 16.10 17.40 7.29
CA PRO A 108 17.23 16.53 7.62
C PRO A 108 16.84 15.13 8.09
N ARG A 109 15.67 14.99 8.75
CA ARG A 109 15.16 13.67 9.18
C ARG A 109 14.79 12.82 7.96
N LYS A 110 13.99 13.36 7.04
CA LYS A 110 13.56 12.65 5.83
C LYS A 110 14.71 12.42 4.86
N ALA A 111 15.64 13.38 4.73
CA ALA A 111 16.84 13.21 3.91
C ALA A 111 17.68 12.00 4.35
N ARG A 112 17.91 11.85 5.67
CA ARG A 112 18.62 10.68 6.22
C ARG A 112 17.88 9.38 5.96
N GLU A 113 16.56 9.35 6.16
CA GLU A 113 15.71 8.19 5.88
C GLU A 113 15.79 7.76 4.40
N LEU A 114 15.79 8.73 3.48
CA LEU A 114 15.82 8.50 2.04
C LEU A 114 17.24 8.33 1.47
N GLY A 115 18.29 8.50 2.29
CA GLY A 115 19.68 8.51 1.85
C GLY A 115 20.05 9.69 0.95
N ASN A 116 19.27 10.77 0.96
CA ASN A 116 19.55 12.01 0.24
C ASN A 116 20.65 12.79 0.97
N THR A 117 21.76 13.05 0.30
CA THR A 117 22.98 13.59 0.93
C THR A 117 23.52 14.83 0.23
N ARG A 118 22.98 15.18 -0.95
CA ARG A 118 23.44 16.31 -1.75
C ARG A 118 22.29 17.29 -2.02
N PRO A 119 22.57 18.60 -2.14
CA PRO A 119 21.58 19.56 -2.61
C PRO A 119 20.97 19.13 -3.95
N GLY A 120 19.65 19.19 -4.05
CA GLY A 120 18.89 18.80 -5.25
C GLY A 120 18.50 17.32 -5.29
N ASP A 121 19.00 16.49 -4.36
CA ASP A 121 18.59 15.09 -4.26
C ASP A 121 17.08 14.97 -4.00
N GLY A 122 16.48 15.92 -3.27
CA GLY A 122 15.06 15.88 -2.98
C GLY A 122 14.20 15.87 -4.24
N PHE A 123 14.56 16.66 -5.25
CA PHE A 123 13.87 16.64 -6.54
C PHE A 123 14.36 15.50 -7.43
N ARG A 124 15.67 15.27 -7.51
CA ARG A 124 16.28 14.29 -8.42
C ARG A 124 15.75 12.87 -8.17
N TYR A 125 15.54 12.49 -6.91
CA TYR A 125 15.08 11.16 -6.51
C TYR A 125 13.68 11.17 -5.89
N ARG A 126 12.83 12.15 -6.22
CA ARG A 126 11.41 12.14 -5.86
C ARG A 126 10.71 10.87 -6.39
N GLY A 127 9.54 10.54 -5.84
CA GLY A 127 8.84 9.30 -6.14
C GLY A 127 8.65 9.09 -7.64
N ASN A 128 9.03 7.92 -8.15
CA ASN A 128 8.95 7.60 -9.57
C ASN A 128 8.85 6.09 -9.84
N GLY A 129 8.43 5.74 -11.06
CA GLY A 129 8.24 4.36 -11.48
C GLY A 129 6.96 3.71 -10.94
N VAL A 130 6.86 2.39 -11.14
CA VAL A 130 5.60 1.63 -10.96
C VAL A 130 5.14 1.55 -9.50
N LEU A 131 6.03 1.39 -8.53
CA LEU A 131 5.72 1.37 -7.09
C LEU A 131 6.43 2.53 -6.32
N GLN A 132 6.71 3.64 -6.99
CA GLN A 132 7.21 4.89 -6.39
C GLN A 132 8.56 4.76 -5.63
N THR A 133 9.61 4.28 -6.31
CA THR A 133 10.98 4.34 -5.77
C THR A 133 11.37 5.79 -5.47
N THR A 134 11.78 6.05 -4.22
CA THR A 134 12.05 7.40 -3.70
C THR A 134 13.39 7.44 -2.97
N GLY A 135 14.11 8.55 -3.07
CA GLY A 135 15.37 8.81 -2.40
C GLY A 135 16.58 8.18 -3.09
N ARG A 136 17.73 8.83 -2.97
CA ARG A 136 19.02 8.32 -3.50
C ARG A 136 19.32 6.93 -2.96
N GLY A 137 19.09 6.71 -1.66
CA GLY A 137 19.30 5.42 -1.01
C GLY A 137 18.42 4.32 -1.60
N GLY A 138 17.14 4.62 -1.87
CA GLY A 138 16.21 3.70 -2.52
C GLY A 138 16.65 3.32 -3.93
N HIS A 139 17.02 4.31 -4.75
CA HIS A 139 17.52 4.09 -6.10
C HIS A 139 18.81 3.26 -6.11
N LYS A 140 19.77 3.58 -5.22
CA LYS A 140 20.99 2.80 -5.08
C LYS A 140 20.71 1.34 -4.71
N ARG A 141 19.91 1.12 -3.67
CA ARG A 141 19.57 -0.22 -3.17
C ARG A 141 18.93 -1.07 -4.26
N ILE A 142 17.89 -0.56 -4.91
CA ILE A 142 17.20 -1.29 -5.97
C ILE A 142 18.11 -1.48 -7.19
N GLY A 143 18.86 -0.46 -7.57
CA GLY A 143 19.79 -0.54 -8.69
C GLY A 143 20.82 -1.66 -8.51
N GLN A 144 21.37 -1.79 -7.31
CA GLN A 144 22.26 -2.91 -6.95
C GLN A 144 21.56 -4.26 -7.03
N ALA A 145 20.31 -4.36 -6.55
CA ALA A 145 19.55 -5.60 -6.55
C ALA A 145 19.21 -6.11 -7.96
N VAL A 146 18.97 -5.21 -8.92
CA VAL A 146 18.55 -5.56 -10.29
C VAL A 146 19.64 -5.34 -11.35
N GLY A 147 20.86 -4.96 -10.94
CA GLY A 147 22.01 -4.76 -11.81
C GLY A 147 21.89 -3.56 -12.76
N VAL A 148 21.25 -2.47 -12.34
CA VAL A 148 21.10 -1.22 -13.13
C VAL A 148 21.52 -0.03 -12.28
N ASP A 149 22.31 0.90 -12.82
CA ASP A 149 22.80 2.06 -12.05
C ASP A 149 21.75 3.19 -11.91
N PHE A 150 20.72 2.94 -11.11
CA PHE A 150 19.70 3.95 -10.80
C PHE A 150 20.19 5.06 -9.88
N GLU A 151 21.32 4.89 -9.17
CA GLU A 151 21.87 5.98 -8.35
C GLU A 151 22.39 7.11 -9.24
N ASN A 152 23.19 6.80 -10.25
CA ASN A 152 23.70 7.84 -11.14
C ASN A 152 22.71 8.19 -12.27
N HIS A 153 21.84 7.25 -12.65
CA HIS A 153 20.85 7.39 -13.73
C HIS A 153 19.42 7.11 -13.24
N PRO A 154 18.86 7.93 -12.32
CA PRO A 154 17.53 7.69 -11.76
C PRO A 154 16.40 7.74 -12.79
N GLU A 155 16.59 8.43 -13.92
CA GLU A 155 15.63 8.47 -15.04
C GLU A 155 15.32 7.08 -15.61
N LEU A 156 16.28 6.14 -15.51
CA LEU A 156 16.15 4.78 -16.00
C LEU A 156 15.06 3.99 -15.26
N VAL A 157 14.66 4.38 -14.04
CA VAL A 157 13.53 3.75 -13.34
C VAL A 157 12.22 3.84 -14.13
N THR A 158 12.12 4.79 -15.07
CA THR A 158 10.95 4.95 -15.93
C THR A 158 11.19 4.57 -17.38
N ASP A 159 12.40 4.15 -17.72
CA ASP A 159 12.76 3.66 -19.05
C ASP A 159 12.06 2.32 -19.34
N PRO A 160 11.49 2.09 -20.54
CA PRO A 160 10.77 0.85 -20.85
C PRO A 160 11.55 -0.43 -20.55
N GLU A 161 12.87 -0.44 -20.73
CA GLU A 161 13.72 -1.62 -20.48
C GLU A 161 13.82 -1.97 -18.99
N HIS A 162 13.55 -1.01 -18.12
CA HIS A 162 13.87 -1.10 -16.70
C HIS A 162 12.67 -0.83 -15.79
N ALA A 163 11.59 -0.23 -16.31
CA ALA A 163 10.49 0.31 -15.50
C ALA A 163 9.76 -0.70 -14.62
N LEU A 164 9.78 -1.98 -14.97
CA LEU A 164 9.21 -3.03 -14.13
C LEU A 164 10.17 -3.51 -13.03
N LYS A 165 11.50 -3.43 -13.24
CA LYS A 165 12.49 -4.07 -12.37
C LYS A 165 12.38 -3.61 -10.91
N PRO A 166 12.26 -2.31 -10.59
CA PRO A 166 12.10 -1.86 -9.20
C PRO A 166 10.86 -2.44 -8.52
N ALA A 167 9.70 -2.34 -9.18
CA ALA A 167 8.43 -2.80 -8.62
C ALA A 167 8.39 -4.32 -8.44
N LEU A 168 8.96 -5.08 -9.38
CA LEU A 168 9.04 -6.53 -9.27
C LEU A 168 10.01 -6.97 -8.18
N GLN A 169 11.13 -6.26 -8.03
CA GLN A 169 12.08 -6.51 -6.94
C GLN A 169 11.44 -6.26 -5.56
N GLU A 170 10.77 -5.12 -5.37
CA GLU A 170 10.05 -4.81 -4.14
C GLU A 170 8.92 -5.82 -3.87
N TRP A 171 8.21 -6.26 -4.91
CA TRP A 171 7.19 -7.31 -4.81
C TRP A 171 7.76 -8.62 -4.29
N THR A 172 8.93 -9.03 -4.78
CA THR A 172 9.62 -10.24 -4.35
C THR A 172 10.17 -10.10 -2.93
N GLU A 173 10.83 -8.98 -2.61
CA GLU A 173 11.35 -8.71 -1.25
C GLU A 173 10.24 -8.68 -0.20
N GLY A 174 9.05 -8.18 -0.56
CA GLY A 174 7.87 -8.16 0.30
C GLY A 174 7.14 -9.50 0.42
N ASN A 175 7.62 -10.55 -0.26
CA ASN A 175 6.95 -11.86 -0.36
C ASN A 175 5.47 -11.73 -0.78
N LEU A 176 5.19 -10.84 -1.74
CA LEU A 176 3.81 -10.47 -2.09
C LEU A 176 3.11 -11.53 -2.95
N ASN A 177 3.87 -12.45 -3.57
CA ASN A 177 3.28 -13.64 -4.20
C ASN A 177 2.50 -14.49 -3.19
N ALA A 178 3.04 -14.70 -1.99
CA ALA A 178 2.36 -15.51 -0.97
C ALA A 178 1.04 -14.85 -0.52
N GLU A 179 1.01 -13.51 -0.43
CA GLU A 179 -0.23 -12.79 -0.14
C GLU A 179 -1.21 -12.83 -1.32
N ALA A 180 -0.72 -12.71 -2.55
CA ALA A 180 -1.56 -12.83 -3.74
C ALA A 180 -2.16 -14.24 -3.88
N ASP A 181 -1.43 -15.30 -3.54
CA ASP A 181 -1.94 -16.67 -3.52
C ASP A 181 -3.05 -16.87 -2.48
N ARG A 182 -2.97 -16.13 -1.37
CA ARG A 182 -4.04 -16.03 -0.35
C ARG A 182 -5.13 -15.03 -0.73
N ASN A 183 -5.06 -14.45 -1.93
CA ASN A 183 -5.92 -13.37 -2.41
C ASN A 183 -5.93 -12.10 -1.51
N ASN A 184 -4.90 -11.89 -0.69
CA ASN A 184 -4.92 -10.92 0.40
C ASN A 184 -4.45 -9.51 -0.03
N ILE A 185 -5.31 -8.80 -0.76
CA ILE A 185 -5.00 -7.45 -1.24
C ILE A 185 -4.77 -6.43 -0.12
N ASN A 186 -5.35 -6.66 1.07
CA ASN A 186 -5.15 -5.81 2.23
C ASN A 186 -3.68 -5.87 2.69
N GLN A 187 -3.14 -7.08 2.86
CA GLN A 187 -1.74 -7.26 3.28
C GLN A 187 -0.77 -6.82 2.20
N ILE A 188 -1.08 -7.05 0.91
CA ILE A 188 -0.31 -6.50 -0.20
C ILE A 188 -0.25 -4.97 -0.12
N THR A 189 -1.40 -4.33 0.04
CA THR A 189 -1.50 -2.86 0.10
C THR A 189 -0.72 -2.31 1.30
N ARG A 190 -0.89 -2.93 2.48
CA ARG A 190 -0.17 -2.56 3.71
C ARG A 190 1.34 -2.68 3.55
N ARG A 191 1.84 -3.74 2.89
CA ARG A 191 3.27 -3.93 2.66
C ARG A 191 3.86 -2.93 1.67
N ILE A 192 3.11 -2.56 0.63
CA ILE A 192 3.56 -1.57 -0.36
C ILE A 192 3.51 -0.15 0.21
N ASN A 193 2.44 0.22 0.92
CA ASN A 193 2.18 1.61 1.34
C ASN A 193 2.52 1.90 2.81
N GLY A 194 2.87 0.89 3.60
CA GLY A 194 2.96 1.00 5.06
C GLY A 194 1.60 1.17 5.76
N GLY A 195 0.49 1.10 5.02
CA GLY A 195 -0.88 1.34 5.49
C GLY A 195 -1.91 1.02 4.41
N PHE A 196 -3.16 1.43 4.62
CA PHE A 196 -4.29 1.06 3.73
C PHE A 196 -4.70 2.16 2.75
N ASN A 197 -3.85 3.17 2.54
CA ASN A 197 -4.12 4.26 1.61
C ASN A 197 -4.39 3.73 0.19
N GLY A 198 -5.54 4.12 -0.37
CA GLY A 198 -5.96 3.69 -1.69
C GLY A 198 -6.53 2.26 -1.78
N LEU A 199 -6.69 1.54 -0.67
CA LEU A 199 -7.14 0.14 -0.65
C LEU A 199 -8.44 -0.09 -1.44
N SER A 200 -9.43 0.79 -1.28
CA SER A 200 -10.72 0.68 -1.98
C SER A 200 -10.54 0.72 -3.51
N ASP A 201 -9.69 1.61 -4.02
CA ASP A 201 -9.43 1.72 -5.45
C ASP A 201 -8.64 0.49 -5.96
N ARG A 202 -7.65 0.02 -5.21
CA ARG A 202 -6.89 -1.20 -5.53
C ARG A 202 -7.81 -2.42 -5.64
N LYS A 203 -8.80 -2.55 -4.74
CA LYS A 203 -9.84 -3.61 -4.82
C LYS A 203 -10.70 -3.48 -6.07
N LEU A 204 -11.16 -2.28 -6.40
CA LEU A 204 -11.92 -2.03 -7.61
C LEU A 204 -11.12 -2.36 -8.87
N LEU A 205 -9.83 -2.02 -8.90
CA LEU A 205 -8.93 -2.37 -10.00
C LEU A 205 -8.73 -3.87 -10.10
N PHE A 206 -8.46 -4.57 -9.00
CA PHE A 206 -8.35 -6.02 -8.97
C PHE A 206 -9.60 -6.70 -9.54
N ASN A 207 -10.79 -6.29 -9.08
CA ASN A 207 -12.08 -6.83 -9.54
C ASN A 207 -12.32 -6.60 -11.04
N LYS A 208 -11.72 -5.55 -11.61
CA LYS A 208 -11.76 -5.30 -13.06
C LYS A 208 -10.71 -6.11 -13.83
N ILE A 209 -9.52 -6.31 -13.27
CA ILE A 209 -8.40 -7.00 -13.94
C ILE A 209 -8.59 -8.51 -13.94
N PHE A 210 -8.89 -9.09 -12.78
CA PHE A 210 -8.86 -10.55 -12.61
C PHE A 210 -9.76 -11.31 -13.62
N PRO A 211 -11.01 -10.88 -13.88
CA PRO A 211 -11.86 -11.52 -14.89
C PRO A 211 -11.34 -11.42 -16.34
N LEU A 212 -10.46 -10.44 -16.64
CA LEU A 212 -9.84 -10.32 -17.97
C LEU A 212 -8.72 -11.36 -18.13
N LEU A 213 -7.97 -11.63 -17.07
CA LEU A 213 -6.82 -12.54 -17.07
C LEU A 213 -7.22 -14.01 -16.83
N TYR A 214 -8.36 -14.27 -16.19
CA TYR A 214 -8.84 -15.60 -15.84
C TYR A 214 -10.11 -15.98 -16.61
N LYS A 215 -10.13 -17.15 -17.26
CA LYS A 215 -11.33 -17.71 -17.89
C LYS A 215 -12.25 -18.30 -16.81
N GLY A 216 -12.95 -17.46 -16.06
CA GLY A 216 -13.96 -17.86 -15.08
C GLY A 216 -15.04 -16.80 -14.90
N SER A 217 -16.27 -17.20 -14.56
CA SER A 217 -17.48 -16.36 -14.66
C SER A 217 -17.82 -15.54 -13.41
N GLN A 218 -16.92 -15.38 -12.43
CA GLN A 218 -17.29 -14.73 -11.17
C GLN A 218 -16.43 -13.51 -10.85
N ALA A 219 -17.11 -12.46 -10.40
CA ALA A 219 -16.51 -11.44 -9.57
C ALA A 219 -15.92 -12.13 -8.34
N VAL A 220 -14.60 -12.23 -8.30
CA VAL A 220 -13.87 -12.71 -7.12
C VAL A 220 -13.64 -11.48 -6.27
N ASP A 221 -14.40 -11.31 -5.19
CA ASP A 221 -14.00 -10.35 -4.17
C ASP A 221 -12.63 -10.84 -3.63
N PRO A 222 -11.56 -10.02 -3.73
CA PRO A 222 -10.26 -10.39 -3.20
C PRO A 222 -10.34 -10.78 -1.71
N ASP A 223 -11.35 -10.26 -1.00
CA ASP A 223 -11.61 -10.58 0.39
C ASP A 223 -12.39 -11.90 0.59
N LEU A 224 -13.17 -12.37 -0.41
CA LEU A 224 -13.96 -13.61 -0.31
C LEU A 224 -13.10 -14.88 -0.44
N ALA A 225 -11.91 -14.79 -1.03
CA ALA A 225 -11.05 -15.95 -1.31
C ALA A 225 -9.77 -15.99 -0.45
N GLY A 226 -9.81 -15.45 0.78
CA GLY A 226 -8.79 -15.75 1.76
C GLY A 226 -8.70 -17.26 2.01
N LEU A 227 -7.49 -17.83 2.01
CA LEU A 227 -7.26 -19.14 2.63
C LEU A 227 -7.58 -19.04 4.14
N GLU A 228 -7.96 -20.15 4.77
CA GLU A 228 -8.21 -20.17 6.21
C GLU A 228 -6.99 -19.64 6.97
N ASP A 229 -7.19 -18.57 7.74
CA ASP A 229 -6.16 -17.92 8.54
C ASP A 229 -6.49 -18.13 10.04
N PRO A 230 -5.60 -18.74 10.84
CA PRO A 230 -5.79 -18.89 12.27
C PRO A 230 -6.02 -17.57 13.02
N GLU A 231 -5.46 -16.46 12.55
CA GLU A 231 -5.69 -15.14 13.16
C GLU A 231 -7.11 -14.66 12.88
N VAL A 232 -7.61 -14.91 11.67
CA VAL A 232 -8.99 -14.61 11.31
C VAL A 232 -9.97 -15.52 12.06
N LYS A 233 -9.62 -16.79 12.32
CA LYS A 233 -10.43 -17.66 13.20
C LYS A 233 -10.55 -17.07 14.60
N ARG A 234 -9.43 -16.66 15.21
CA ARG A 234 -9.42 -16.00 16.53
C ARG A 234 -10.23 -14.71 16.52
N LEU A 235 -10.14 -13.92 15.46
CA LEU A 235 -10.94 -12.70 15.31
C LEU A 235 -12.44 -13.01 15.19
N GLN A 236 -12.82 -14.01 14.39
CA GLN A 236 -14.22 -14.43 14.23
C GLN A 236 -14.79 -14.97 15.54
N GLU A 237 -14.01 -15.75 16.30
CA GLU A 237 -14.34 -16.21 17.65
C GLU A 237 -14.53 -15.02 18.60
N ALA A 238 -13.58 -14.10 18.65
CA ALA A 238 -13.64 -12.90 19.48
C ALA A 238 -14.87 -12.03 19.16
N LEU A 239 -15.16 -11.80 17.87
CA LEU A 239 -16.34 -11.03 17.46
C LEU A 239 -17.64 -11.76 17.82
N ASN A 240 -17.68 -13.09 17.72
CA ASN A 240 -18.81 -13.89 18.18
C ASN A 240 -19.01 -13.79 19.69
N ASP A 241 -17.94 -13.87 20.48
CA ASP A 241 -17.96 -13.67 21.95
C ASP A 241 -18.46 -12.26 22.31
N LEU A 242 -18.13 -11.27 21.48
CA LEU A 242 -18.56 -9.88 21.60
C LEU A 242 -19.96 -9.60 21.05
N GLY A 243 -20.68 -10.63 20.59
CA GLY A 243 -22.08 -10.53 20.17
C GLY A 243 -22.30 -10.15 18.70
N ALA A 244 -21.41 -10.56 17.79
CA ALA A 244 -21.63 -10.41 16.35
C ALA A 244 -22.99 -10.99 15.92
N ASP A 245 -23.79 -10.17 15.23
CA ASP A 245 -25.11 -10.53 14.71
C ASP A 245 -25.21 -10.17 13.21
N PRO A 246 -25.39 -11.15 12.30
CA PRO A 246 -25.50 -12.59 12.57
C PRO A 246 -24.19 -13.19 13.06
N LYS A 247 -24.30 -14.26 13.87
CA LYS A 247 -23.15 -15.03 14.33
C LYS A 247 -22.29 -15.49 13.14
N LEU A 248 -20.99 -15.26 13.22
CA LEU A 248 -20.02 -15.61 12.19
C LEU A 248 -19.75 -17.11 12.19
N VAL A 249 -19.56 -17.65 10.98
CA VAL A 249 -18.90 -18.96 10.81
C VAL A 249 -17.41 -18.75 11.03
N VAL A 250 -16.80 -19.57 11.89
CA VAL A 250 -15.36 -19.53 12.18
C VAL A 250 -14.62 -20.36 11.13
N ASP A 251 -14.59 -19.85 9.90
CA ASP A 251 -13.94 -20.49 8.75
C ASP A 251 -12.51 -19.97 8.50
N GLY A 252 -12.07 -18.95 9.25
CA GLY A 252 -10.77 -18.31 9.08
C GLY A 252 -10.69 -17.46 7.82
N ARG A 253 -11.81 -17.12 7.18
CA ARG A 253 -11.83 -16.34 5.94
C ARG A 253 -12.31 -14.93 6.23
N MET A 254 -11.56 -13.94 5.75
CA MET A 254 -11.88 -12.52 5.92
C MET A 254 -12.98 -12.05 4.94
N GLY A 255 -14.14 -12.73 4.97
CA GLY A 255 -15.24 -12.49 4.06
C GLY A 255 -16.13 -11.29 4.45
N PRO A 256 -17.12 -10.93 3.62
CA PRO A 256 -18.02 -9.79 3.83
C PRO A 256 -18.73 -9.82 5.18
N LYS A 257 -19.15 -11.00 5.65
CA LYS A 257 -19.79 -11.15 6.98
C LYS A 257 -18.83 -10.79 8.11
N THR A 258 -17.59 -11.27 8.05
CA THR A 258 -16.56 -10.92 9.04
C THR A 258 -16.25 -9.43 9.01
N ARG A 259 -16.13 -8.81 7.83
CA ARG A 259 -15.93 -7.35 7.72
C ARG A 259 -17.11 -6.55 8.25
N MET A 260 -18.34 -7.00 8.01
CA MET A 260 -19.53 -6.37 8.59
C MET A 260 -19.52 -6.43 10.11
N ALA A 261 -19.14 -7.58 10.69
CA ALA A 261 -19.00 -7.72 12.13
C ALA A 261 -17.89 -6.83 12.70
N ILE A 262 -16.74 -6.70 12.00
CA ILE A 262 -15.68 -5.76 12.38
C ILE A 262 -16.23 -4.33 12.39
N ARG A 263 -16.94 -3.90 11.34
CA ARG A 263 -17.54 -2.55 11.27
C ARG A 263 -18.55 -2.31 12.38
N ALA A 264 -19.40 -3.29 12.67
CA ALA A 264 -20.37 -3.20 13.75
C ALA A 264 -19.66 -3.05 15.10
N PHE A 265 -18.61 -3.85 15.34
CA PHE A 265 -17.79 -3.72 16.54
C PHE A 265 -17.10 -2.35 16.63
N GLN A 266 -16.45 -1.89 15.56
CA GLN A 266 -15.78 -0.59 15.51
C GLN A 266 -16.74 0.56 15.84
N ALA A 267 -17.96 0.52 15.30
CA ALA A 267 -18.99 1.51 15.57
C ALA A 267 -19.39 1.52 17.05
N VAL A 268 -19.55 0.35 17.67
CA VAL A 268 -19.87 0.22 19.11
C VAL A 268 -18.70 0.63 20.00
N ALA A 269 -17.47 0.37 19.56
CA ALA A 269 -16.24 0.72 20.27
C ALA A 269 -15.85 2.20 20.12
N GLY A 270 -16.56 2.97 19.28
CA GLY A 270 -16.27 4.38 19.07
C GLY A 270 -14.95 4.65 18.35
N ILE A 271 -14.48 3.71 17.53
CA ILE A 271 -13.25 3.82 16.72
C ILE A 271 -13.60 3.96 15.23
N GLU A 272 -12.59 4.25 14.39
CA GLU A 272 -12.79 4.39 12.95
C GLU A 272 -13.42 3.12 12.33
N VAL A 273 -14.48 3.31 11.53
CA VAL A 273 -15.29 2.24 10.94
C VAL A 273 -14.84 1.95 9.52
N ASP A 274 -13.74 1.24 9.37
CA ASP A 274 -13.17 0.87 8.06
C ASP A 274 -13.44 -0.60 7.67
N GLY A 275 -13.79 -1.46 8.64
CA GLY A 275 -13.95 -2.91 8.47
C GLY A 275 -12.63 -3.67 8.40
N ILE A 276 -11.59 -3.11 8.99
CA ILE A 276 -10.24 -3.66 9.10
C ILE A 276 -9.89 -3.85 10.57
N ALA A 277 -9.55 -5.08 10.95
CA ALA A 277 -8.99 -5.34 12.28
C ALA A 277 -7.51 -4.93 12.32
N GLY A 278 -7.22 -3.63 12.38
CA GLY A 278 -5.87 -3.10 12.62
C GLY A 278 -5.54 -3.03 14.12
N PRO A 279 -4.32 -2.57 14.49
CA PRO A 279 -3.87 -2.57 15.90
C PRO A 279 -4.83 -1.89 16.89
N ILE A 280 -5.49 -0.80 16.47
CA ILE A 280 -6.49 -0.09 17.29
C ILE A 280 -7.73 -0.97 17.51
N THR A 281 -8.22 -1.61 16.46
CA THR A 281 -9.38 -2.51 16.54
C THR A 281 -9.05 -3.76 17.34
N GLU A 282 -7.86 -4.35 17.17
CA GLU A 282 -7.39 -5.51 17.93
C GLU A 282 -7.29 -5.20 19.42
N ALA A 283 -6.67 -4.07 19.79
CA ALA A 283 -6.57 -3.64 21.19
C ALA A 283 -7.96 -3.36 21.80
N ALA A 284 -8.89 -2.79 21.04
CA ALA A 284 -10.26 -2.57 21.50
C ALA A 284 -11.02 -3.90 21.72
N ILE A 285 -10.83 -4.88 20.84
CA ILE A 285 -11.42 -6.23 20.99
C ILE A 285 -10.88 -6.89 22.26
N GLU A 286 -9.56 -6.85 22.47
CA GLU A 286 -8.90 -7.44 23.63
C GLU A 286 -9.40 -6.80 24.94
N LEU A 287 -9.45 -5.47 25.00
CA LEU A 287 -9.97 -4.73 26.16
C LEU A 287 -11.43 -5.11 26.47
N ARG A 288 -12.26 -5.29 25.44
CA ARG A 288 -13.67 -5.64 25.64
C ARG A 288 -13.84 -7.09 26.08
N LEU A 289 -13.03 -8.00 25.55
CA LEU A 289 -13.00 -9.40 25.97
C LEU A 289 -12.51 -9.56 27.41
N SER A 290 -11.49 -8.81 27.85
CA SER A 290 -11.01 -8.85 29.23
C SER A 290 -12.07 -8.32 30.20
N THR A 291 -12.78 -7.25 29.82
CA THR A 291 -13.92 -6.72 30.59
C THR A 291 -15.05 -7.75 30.73
N LEU A 292 -15.36 -8.51 29.66
CA LEU A 292 -16.38 -9.55 29.69
C LEU A 292 -15.98 -10.79 30.50
N ARG A 293 -14.68 -11.13 30.54
CA ARG A 293 -14.16 -12.32 31.22
C ARG A 293 -13.89 -12.12 32.71
N GLY A 294 -13.98 -10.89 33.22
CA GLY A 294 -13.89 -10.59 34.64
C GLY A 294 -12.56 -11.01 35.26
N THR A 295 -11.48 -10.29 34.98
CA THR A 295 -10.27 -10.32 35.82
C THR A 295 -10.24 -9.13 36.78
N PRO A 296 -9.83 -9.31 38.05
CA PRO A 296 -9.88 -8.26 39.07
C PRO A 296 -8.89 -7.13 38.78
N ASN A 297 -9.26 -5.92 39.19
CA ASN A 297 -8.39 -4.75 39.24
C ASN A 297 -7.08 -5.06 40.00
N LEU A 298 -5.94 -4.62 39.46
CA LEU A 298 -4.61 -4.69 40.08
C LEU A 298 -4.39 -3.58 41.13
N GLU A 299 -5.40 -3.20 41.92
CA GLU A 299 -5.30 -2.05 42.84
C GLU A 299 -5.55 -2.34 44.33
N ASP A 300 -5.92 -3.56 44.74
CA ASP A 300 -6.29 -3.84 46.16
C ASP A 300 -5.25 -4.68 46.94
N ASP A 301 -3.97 -4.28 46.94
CA ASP A 301 -2.90 -5.00 47.67
C ASP A 301 -2.02 -4.11 48.59
N GLU A 302 -2.54 -2.98 49.08
CA GLU A 302 -1.81 -2.15 50.08
C GLU A 302 -2.43 -2.09 51.49
N GLU A 303 -3.60 -2.66 51.77
CA GLU A 303 -4.28 -2.45 53.07
C GLU A 303 -4.39 -3.67 54.00
N SER A 304 -3.54 -4.70 53.85
CA SER A 304 -3.51 -5.86 54.79
C SER A 304 -2.20 -6.05 55.58
N ARG A 305 -1.35 -5.01 55.65
CA ARG A 305 -0.20 -5.00 56.57
C ARG A 305 -0.36 -3.91 57.63
N ALA A 306 -1.24 -4.17 58.61
CA ALA A 306 -1.24 -3.53 59.92
C ALA A 306 -1.57 -4.57 60.99
#